data_AF-D6M2X0-F1
#
_entry.id   AF-D6M2X0-F1
#
_cell.length_a   1.000
_cell.length_b   1.000
_cell.length_c   1.000
_cell.angle_alpha   90.00
_cell.angle_beta   90.00
_cell.angle_gamma   90.00
#
_symmetry.space_group_name_H-M   'P 1'
#
loop_
_entity.id
_entity.type
_entity.pdbx_description
1 polymer ?
#
loop_
_entity_poly.entity_id
_entity_poly.type
_entity_poly.pdbx_seq_one_letter_code
_entity_poly.pdbx_strand_id
1 'polypeptide(L)'
;MVGVGVSPGVPGAEVEALVRGACGAAGLSLARVRAVATVDRRAGEPALAALAARLGVPVRAYPPDVLARVPVPGPSAAVRAALGTASVAEAAALAAAGERGRLLVAKQKSARATCAVAEDPGEEPAMPSYELRHHGDAEVRGAGLTDLAVNVRAGTPPAWLRARLVDALDSLAAYPDGRAARAAVAARHGLPPERVLLTAGAAEAFVLLARTLPVRRPVVVHPQFTEPEAALRAAGHAVERVLLREEDGFRLDPALVPADADLVVLGNPTNPTSVLHPAAVIAALARPGRTLVVDEAFIDTVPGERASLASRTDVPGLVVLRSLTKTWGLAGLRVGYVLGAPATLARLAAAQPLWPVSAPALVAAEACSAPAALAEAEAAARALVADRDFLAAGLAGLPGARVVGPAAASFLLLRLPEAARVRERLRGIGVGGAARGH
;
A
#
# COMPACT_ATOMS: atom_id res chain seq x y z
N MET A 1 25.22 9.31 13.53
CA MET A 1 25.11 9.89 14.89
C MET A 1 26.47 10.31 15.41
N VAL A 2 26.53 11.38 16.19
CA VAL A 2 27.77 11.81 16.87
C VAL A 2 27.58 11.66 18.37
N GLY A 3 28.44 10.92 19.04
CA GLY A 3 28.46 10.80 20.49
C GLY A 3 29.54 11.67 21.10
N VAL A 4 29.21 12.47 22.10
CA VAL A 4 30.11 13.47 22.70
C VAL A 4 30.12 13.32 24.22
N GLY A 5 31.30 13.13 24.80
CA GLY A 5 31.53 13.23 26.24
C GLY A 5 32.29 14.51 26.56
N VAL A 6 31.80 15.31 27.51
CA VAL A 6 32.39 16.61 27.87
C VAL A 6 32.67 16.72 29.36
N SER A 7 33.68 17.51 29.70
CA SER A 7 33.90 18.01 31.06
C SER A 7 33.13 19.32 31.30
N PRO A 8 32.74 19.63 32.55
CA PRO A 8 31.99 20.84 32.87
C PRO A 8 32.63 22.13 32.36
N GLY A 9 31.89 22.95 31.63
CA GLY A 9 32.39 24.24 31.14
C GLY A 9 33.46 24.12 30.06
N VAL A 10 33.42 23.06 29.24
CA VAL A 10 34.23 22.97 28.02
C VAL A 10 33.87 24.11 27.05
N PRO A 11 34.84 24.77 26.40
CA PRO A 11 34.55 25.77 25.37
C PRO A 11 33.81 25.16 24.18
N GLY A 12 32.75 25.82 23.69
CA GLY A 12 31.98 25.35 22.53
C GLY A 12 32.82 25.15 21.27
N ALA A 13 33.81 26.03 21.04
CA ALA A 13 34.75 25.92 19.93
C ALA A 13 35.59 24.64 19.96
N GLU A 14 35.96 24.16 21.16
CA GLU A 14 36.71 22.91 21.32
C GLU A 14 35.86 21.70 20.91
N VAL A 15 34.59 21.66 21.36
CA VAL A 15 33.65 20.59 21.01
C VAL A 15 33.36 20.60 19.50
N GLU A 16 33.15 21.78 18.91
CA GLU A 16 32.93 21.92 17.48
C GLU A 16 34.13 21.45 16.65
N ALA A 17 35.34 21.86 17.01
CA ALA A 17 36.56 21.45 16.32
C ALA A 17 36.72 19.92 16.37
N LEU A 18 36.47 19.31 17.54
CA LEU A 18 36.55 17.87 17.72
C LEU A 18 35.49 17.12 16.89
N VAL A 19 34.25 17.60 16.85
CA VAL A 19 33.17 16.97 16.04
C VAL A 19 33.44 17.11 14.55
N ARG A 20 33.94 18.28 14.11
CA ARG A 20 34.34 18.52 12.72
C ARG A 20 35.48 17.60 12.30
N GLY A 21 36.50 17.45 13.14
CA GLY A 21 37.62 16.53 12.91
C GLY A 21 37.18 15.07 12.83
N ALA A 22 36.31 14.64 13.75
CA ALA A 22 35.80 13.28 13.77
C ALA A 22 34.91 12.96 12.54
N CYS A 23 34.06 13.89 12.11
CA CYS A 23 33.28 13.71 10.87
C CYS A 23 34.19 13.71 9.63
N GLY A 24 35.19 14.60 9.59
CA GLY A 24 36.18 14.64 8.51
C GLY A 24 36.98 13.35 8.37
N ALA A 25 37.38 12.73 9.50
CA ALA A 25 38.06 11.42 9.51
C ALA A 25 37.19 10.29 8.95
N ALA A 26 35.86 10.42 9.00
CA ALA A 26 34.90 9.50 8.38
C ALA A 26 34.58 9.85 6.92
N GLY A 27 35.17 10.91 6.35
CA GLY A 27 34.78 11.44 5.03
C GLY A 27 33.38 12.07 5.01
N LEU A 28 32.84 12.50 6.16
CA LEU A 28 31.47 13.00 6.31
C LEU A 28 31.43 14.51 6.52
N SER A 29 30.46 15.15 5.86
CA SER A 29 30.08 16.55 6.13
C SER A 29 29.26 16.64 7.43
N LEU A 30 29.40 17.76 8.15
CA LEU A 30 28.59 18.07 9.34
C LEU A 30 27.07 18.08 9.04
N ALA A 31 26.68 18.36 7.79
CA ALA A 31 25.28 18.31 7.36
C ALA A 31 24.66 16.90 7.41
N ARG A 32 25.48 15.85 7.54
CA ARG A 32 25.03 14.44 7.68
C ARG A 32 24.79 14.03 9.13
N VAL A 33 25.11 14.89 10.09
CA VAL A 33 24.84 14.62 11.51
C VAL A 33 23.32 14.70 11.72
N ARG A 34 22.76 13.67 12.37
CA ARG A 34 21.31 13.59 12.68
C ARG A 34 20.99 13.85 14.15
N ALA A 35 21.96 13.68 15.05
CA ALA A 35 21.82 13.92 16.47
C ALA A 35 23.20 14.03 17.14
N VAL A 36 23.26 14.80 18.23
CA VAL A 36 24.38 14.84 19.18
C VAL A 36 23.97 14.03 20.41
N ALA A 37 24.63 12.91 20.65
CA ALA A 37 24.30 11.99 21.75
C ALA A 37 25.28 12.13 22.91
N THR A 38 24.80 12.07 24.15
CA THR A 38 25.64 12.14 25.36
C THR A 38 25.01 11.39 26.53
N VAL A 39 25.68 11.38 27.68
CA VAL A 39 25.13 10.89 28.96
C VAL A 39 24.24 11.95 29.60
N ASP A 40 23.12 11.56 30.22
CA ASP A 40 22.11 12.49 30.77
C ASP A 40 22.67 13.60 31.64
N ARG A 41 23.61 13.25 32.53
CA ARG A 41 24.27 14.20 33.44
C ARG A 41 25.02 15.33 32.74
N ARG A 42 25.29 15.20 31.43
CA ARG A 42 26.00 16.17 30.59
C ARG A 42 25.11 16.80 29.51
N ALA A 43 23.85 16.37 29.38
CA ALA A 43 22.95 16.90 28.35
C ALA A 43 22.69 18.41 28.47
N GLY A 44 22.75 18.96 29.70
CA GLY A 44 22.58 20.38 29.98
C GLY A 44 23.83 21.26 29.79
N GLU A 45 24.96 20.71 29.34
CA GLU A 45 26.18 21.51 29.12
C GLU A 45 25.97 22.51 27.96
N PRO A 46 26.18 23.83 28.17
CA PRO A 46 25.91 24.85 27.16
C PRO A 46 26.60 24.60 25.81
N ALA A 47 27.80 24.01 25.83
CA ALA A 47 28.56 23.67 24.64
C ALA A 47 27.85 22.63 23.74
N LEU A 48 27.15 21.66 24.33
CA LEU A 48 26.39 20.65 23.56
C LEU A 48 25.12 21.24 22.98
N ALA A 49 24.41 22.05 23.76
CA ALA A 49 23.21 22.76 23.29
C ALA A 49 23.54 23.71 22.13
N ALA A 50 24.61 24.49 22.24
CA ALA A 50 25.07 25.40 21.18
C ALA A 50 25.49 24.64 19.91
N LEU A 51 26.23 23.52 20.04
CA LEU A 51 26.60 22.68 18.92
C LEU A 51 25.36 22.12 18.21
N ALA A 52 24.42 21.55 18.96
CA ALA A 52 23.21 20.94 18.41
C ALA A 52 22.32 21.97 17.70
N ALA A 53 22.15 23.16 18.28
CA ALA A 53 21.44 24.28 17.67
C ALA A 53 22.09 24.73 16.35
N ARG A 54 23.43 24.86 16.31
CA ARG A 54 24.16 25.25 15.09
C ARG A 54 24.06 24.20 13.99
N LEU A 55 23.95 22.92 14.35
CA LEU A 55 23.78 21.81 13.42
C LEU A 55 22.31 21.58 13.01
N GLY A 56 21.35 22.18 13.70
CA GLY A 56 19.92 21.96 13.47
C GLY A 56 19.45 20.55 13.86
N VAL A 57 20.08 19.93 14.87
CA VAL A 57 19.82 18.53 15.28
C VAL A 57 19.49 18.44 16.78
N PRO A 58 18.76 17.40 17.23
CA PRO A 58 18.49 17.21 18.65
C PRO A 58 19.73 16.74 19.43
N VAL A 59 19.76 17.09 20.73
CA VAL A 59 20.61 16.42 21.71
C VAL A 59 19.86 15.18 22.23
N ARG A 60 20.49 14.01 22.17
CA ARG A 60 19.97 12.76 22.74
C ARG A 60 20.75 12.42 24.00
N ALA A 61 20.04 12.37 25.11
CA ALA A 61 20.57 12.07 26.42
C ALA A 61 20.28 10.60 26.75
N TYR A 62 21.27 9.86 27.23
CA TYR A 62 21.11 8.48 27.68
C TYR A 62 21.50 8.28 29.15
N PRO A 63 20.74 7.49 29.92
CA PRO A 63 21.11 7.08 31.26
C PRO A 63 22.44 6.29 31.28
N PRO A 64 23.27 6.46 32.33
CA PRO A 64 24.50 5.68 32.52
C PRO A 64 24.37 4.17 32.35
N ASP A 65 23.30 3.57 32.86
CA ASP A 65 23.05 2.12 32.83
C ASP A 65 22.70 1.62 31.42
N VAL A 66 22.06 2.45 30.59
CA VAL A 66 21.85 2.17 29.17
C VAL A 66 23.20 2.17 28.45
N LEU A 67 24.01 3.21 28.67
CA LEU A 67 25.33 3.32 28.03
C LEU A 67 26.30 2.22 28.50
N ALA A 68 26.20 1.75 29.75
CA ALA A 68 27.04 0.69 30.29
C ALA A 68 26.85 -0.66 29.60
N ARG A 69 25.67 -0.90 29.02
CA ARG A 69 25.33 -2.13 28.29
C ARG A 69 25.85 -2.14 26.85
N VAL A 70 26.28 -0.99 26.33
CA VAL A 70 26.76 -0.87 24.95
C VAL A 70 28.21 -1.37 24.88
N PRO A 71 28.51 -2.40 24.08
CA PRO A 71 29.89 -2.82 23.82
C PRO A 71 30.64 -1.71 23.11
N VAL A 72 31.80 -1.33 23.63
CA VAL A 72 32.64 -0.26 23.07
C VAL A 72 34.09 -0.73 22.91
N PRO A 73 34.79 -0.30 21.85
CA PRO A 73 36.15 -0.76 21.57
C PRO A 73 37.21 -0.18 22.53
N GLY A 74 36.95 0.98 23.14
CA GLY A 74 37.90 1.67 24.01
C GLY A 74 37.38 1.98 25.42
N PRO A 75 37.13 0.97 26.29
CA PRO A 75 36.61 1.20 27.63
C PRO A 75 37.58 2.01 28.50
N SER A 76 37.04 2.84 29.41
CA SER A 76 37.81 3.64 30.39
C SER A 76 37.34 3.36 31.81
N ALA A 77 38.26 2.89 32.66
CA ALA A 77 37.99 2.63 34.08
C ALA A 77 37.61 3.92 34.83
N ALA A 78 38.26 5.05 34.50
CA ALA A 78 37.97 6.34 35.10
C ALA A 78 36.55 6.86 34.76
N VAL A 79 36.11 6.67 33.51
CA VAL A 79 34.75 7.05 33.08
C VAL A 79 33.72 6.13 33.74
N ARG A 80 34.04 4.84 33.90
CA ARG A 80 33.17 3.88 34.59
C ARG A 80 32.96 4.27 36.04
N ALA A 81 34.02 4.64 36.75
CA ALA A 81 33.93 5.11 38.14
C ALA A 81 33.14 6.42 38.28
N ALA A 82 33.35 7.39 37.38
CA ALA A 82 32.74 8.71 37.49
C ALA A 82 31.28 8.78 36.98
N LEU A 83 30.97 8.04 35.92
CA LEU A 83 29.73 8.19 35.15
C LEU A 83 28.96 6.89 34.95
N GLY A 84 29.43 5.76 35.49
CA GLY A 84 28.74 4.48 35.41
C GLY A 84 28.77 3.79 34.04
N THR A 85 29.46 4.36 33.04
CA THR A 85 29.60 3.80 31.68
C THR A 85 31.07 3.62 31.29
N ALA A 86 31.37 2.63 30.46
CA ALA A 86 32.73 2.37 29.97
C ALA A 86 33.23 3.45 29.00
N SER A 87 32.34 4.17 28.32
CA SER A 87 32.68 5.27 27.40
C SER A 87 31.43 6.13 27.17
N VAL A 88 31.53 7.45 27.23
CA VAL A 88 30.40 8.32 26.89
C VAL A 88 30.27 8.46 25.38
N ALA A 89 31.34 8.88 24.70
CA ALA A 89 31.29 9.17 23.27
C ALA A 89 30.91 7.95 22.42
N GLU A 90 31.58 6.81 22.60
CA GLU A 90 31.31 5.60 21.78
C GLU A 90 29.96 4.99 22.11
N ALA A 91 29.64 4.84 23.41
CA ALA A 91 28.38 4.23 23.82
C ALA A 91 27.19 5.10 23.39
N ALA A 92 27.27 6.43 23.55
CA ALA A 92 26.19 7.33 23.15
C ALA A 92 26.03 7.39 21.62
N ALA A 93 27.12 7.36 20.85
CA ALA A 93 27.05 7.31 19.39
C ALA A 93 26.32 6.05 18.92
N LEU A 94 26.68 4.88 19.47
CA LEU A 94 26.07 3.59 19.14
C LEU A 94 24.62 3.49 19.65
N ALA A 95 24.35 3.90 20.89
CA ALA A 95 22.99 3.93 21.44
C ALA A 95 22.05 4.81 20.60
N ALA A 96 22.56 5.93 20.09
CA ALA A 96 21.80 6.80 19.21
C ALA A 96 21.60 6.23 17.80
N ALA A 97 22.53 5.41 17.31
CA ALA A 97 22.46 4.78 16.00
C ALA A 97 21.59 3.51 15.98
N GLY A 98 21.22 2.96 17.15
CA GLY A 98 20.39 1.77 17.29
C GLY A 98 21.17 0.46 17.09
N GLU A 99 20.46 -0.66 17.13
CA GLU A 99 21.05 -2.01 17.13
C GLU A 99 21.88 -2.33 15.89
N ARG A 100 21.55 -1.71 14.75
CA ARG A 100 22.29 -1.87 13.48
C ARG A 100 23.41 -0.84 13.30
N GLY A 101 23.54 0.10 14.23
CA GLY A 101 24.55 1.15 14.18
C GLY A 101 25.97 0.61 14.28
N ARG A 102 26.88 1.16 13.48
CA ARG A 102 28.31 0.79 13.49
C ARG A 102 29.17 2.01 13.75
N LEU A 103 30.23 1.87 14.54
CA LEU A 103 31.20 2.97 14.71
C LEU A 103 31.97 3.16 13.41
N LEU A 104 31.91 4.37 12.87
CA LEU A 104 32.74 4.82 11.75
C LEU A 104 34.06 5.40 12.27
N VAL A 105 33.99 6.11 13.39
CA VAL A 105 35.15 6.71 14.06
C VAL A 105 35.07 6.40 15.55
N ALA A 106 36.05 5.65 16.03
CA ALA A 106 36.24 5.38 17.45
C ALA A 106 36.60 6.68 18.20
N LYS A 107 36.62 6.62 19.54
CA LYS A 107 36.79 7.81 20.38
C LYS A 107 38.05 8.61 20.04
N GLN A 108 37.84 9.84 19.55
CA GLN A 108 38.84 10.91 19.51
C GLN A 108 38.73 11.78 20.76
N LYS A 109 39.84 12.40 21.18
CA LYS A 109 39.91 13.19 22.42
C LYS A 109 40.47 14.58 22.13
N SER A 110 39.91 15.57 22.79
CA SER A 110 40.52 16.89 23.01
C SER A 110 40.93 17.01 24.49
N ALA A 111 41.29 18.22 24.95
CA ALA A 111 41.67 18.45 26.33
C ALA A 111 40.52 18.17 27.31
N ARG A 112 39.28 18.53 26.94
CA ARG A 112 38.11 18.47 27.82
C ARG A 112 36.89 17.78 27.21
N ALA A 113 37.01 17.27 25.98
CA ALA A 113 35.94 16.55 25.30
C ALA A 113 36.43 15.27 24.61
N THR A 114 35.47 14.40 24.31
CA THR A 114 35.66 13.17 23.55
C THR A 114 34.53 13.04 22.53
N CYS A 115 34.83 12.52 21.34
CA CYS A 115 33.87 12.41 20.25
C CYS A 115 34.02 11.05 19.55
N ALA A 116 32.91 10.44 19.17
CA ALA A 116 32.86 9.26 18.32
C ALA A 116 31.74 9.42 17.29
N VAL A 117 31.88 8.78 16.13
CA VAL A 117 30.89 8.84 15.05
C VAL A 117 30.41 7.43 14.76
N ALA A 118 29.09 7.26 14.78
CA ALA A 118 28.44 6.02 14.36
C ALA A 118 27.60 6.27 13.11
N GLU A 119 27.59 5.30 12.22
CA GLU A 119 26.62 5.21 11.13
C GLU A 119 25.25 4.95 11.72
N ASP A 120 24.32 5.85 11.43
CA ASP A 120 22.90 5.54 11.51
C ASP A 120 22.53 4.99 10.14
N PRO A 121 22.26 3.67 9.98
CA PRO A 121 21.82 3.11 8.71
C PRO A 121 20.47 3.71 8.25
N GLY A 122 19.89 4.58 9.07
CA GLY A 122 18.51 4.99 9.03
C GLY A 122 17.65 3.90 9.64
N GLU A 123 16.43 4.28 9.96
CA GLU A 123 15.36 3.43 9.47
C GLU A 123 15.69 3.20 7.98
N GLU A 124 16.00 1.95 7.57
CA GLU A 124 15.36 1.45 6.34
C GLU A 124 13.96 2.02 6.45
N PRO A 125 13.51 2.93 5.56
CA PRO A 125 12.23 3.58 5.75
C PRO A 125 11.31 2.46 6.16
N ALA A 126 10.84 2.50 7.41
CA ALA A 126 9.93 1.48 7.87
C ALA A 126 8.88 1.60 6.81
N MET A 127 8.84 0.61 5.89
CA MET A 127 7.93 0.64 4.75
C MET A 127 6.66 1.08 5.40
N PRO A 128 6.09 2.27 5.06
CA PRO A 128 5.05 2.88 5.86
C PRO A 128 4.18 1.73 6.24
N SER A 129 3.96 1.51 7.54
CA SER A 129 3.09 0.42 7.99
C SER A 129 1.73 0.75 7.39
N TYR A 130 1.57 0.40 6.11
CA TYR A 130 0.36 0.39 5.37
C TYR A 130 -0.31 -0.74 6.08
N GLU A 131 -1.19 -0.39 7.00
CA GLU A 131 -2.13 -1.34 7.54
C GLU A 131 -2.79 -1.97 6.32
N LEU A 132 -2.32 -3.16 5.93
CA LEU A 132 -2.80 -3.85 4.74
C LEU A 132 -4.30 -4.14 4.88
N ARG A 133 -4.79 -4.14 6.12
CA ARG A 133 -6.17 -4.31 6.55
C ARG A 133 -6.97 -3.00 6.61
N HIS A 134 -6.36 -1.86 6.33
CA HIS A 134 -7.07 -0.58 6.30
C HIS A 134 -7.77 -0.40 4.94
N HIS A 135 -9.07 -0.67 4.95
CA HIS A 135 -9.96 -0.51 3.80
C HIS A 135 -10.93 0.65 4.08
N GLY A 136 -11.28 1.44 3.06
CA GLY A 136 -12.11 2.65 3.22
C GLY A 136 -13.52 2.39 3.80
N ASP A 137 -13.99 1.15 3.76
CA ASP A 137 -15.25 0.67 4.36
C ASP A 137 -15.14 0.40 5.87
N ALA A 138 -13.94 0.24 6.43
CA ALA A 138 -13.73 0.12 7.88
C ALA A 138 -14.05 1.44 8.61
N GLU A 139 -14.10 2.55 7.89
CA GLU A 139 -14.26 3.90 8.43
C GLU A 139 -15.74 4.38 8.45
N VAL A 140 -16.68 3.57 7.94
CA VAL A 140 -18.09 3.95 7.79
C VAL A 140 -18.98 3.13 8.74
N ARG A 141 -19.19 3.65 9.95
CA ARG A 141 -20.26 3.20 10.86
C ARG A 141 -21.04 4.41 11.37
N GLY A 142 -22.06 4.84 10.61
CA GLY A 142 -23.00 5.89 11.02
C GLY A 142 -24.01 6.24 9.93
N ALA A 143 -25.30 6.28 10.27
CA ALA A 143 -26.37 6.68 9.35
C ALA A 143 -26.36 8.21 9.16
N GLY A 144 -26.39 8.68 7.90
CA GLY A 144 -26.49 10.10 7.55
C GLY A 144 -25.28 10.72 6.81
N LEU A 145 -24.29 9.92 6.42
CA LEU A 145 -23.11 10.40 5.68
C LEU A 145 -23.31 10.30 4.16
N THR A 146 -22.86 11.32 3.41
CA THR A 146 -22.61 11.17 1.97
C THR A 146 -21.30 10.40 1.81
N ASP A 147 -21.41 9.13 1.40
CA ASP A 147 -20.29 8.22 1.28
C ASP A 147 -19.57 8.39 -0.06
N LEU A 148 -18.38 9.02 -0.04
CA LEU A 148 -17.41 9.02 -1.14
C LEU A 148 -16.19 8.14 -0.81
N ALA A 149 -16.21 7.41 0.31
CA ALA A 149 -15.13 6.50 0.72
C ALA A 149 -15.30 5.11 0.08
N VAL A 150 -16.54 4.72 -0.19
CA VAL A 150 -16.87 3.51 -0.94
C VAL A 150 -17.30 3.89 -2.36
N ASN A 151 -16.54 3.41 -3.34
CA ASN A 151 -16.80 3.61 -4.77
C ASN A 151 -18.04 2.81 -5.26
N VAL A 152 -19.22 3.06 -4.70
CA VAL A 152 -20.50 2.44 -5.08
C VAL A 152 -21.34 3.47 -5.85
N ARG A 153 -21.95 3.04 -6.95
CA ARG A 153 -22.81 3.89 -7.77
C ARG A 153 -24.06 4.33 -6.97
N ALA A 154 -24.41 5.62 -7.02
CA ALA A 154 -25.64 6.12 -6.41
C ALA A 154 -26.89 5.46 -7.02
N GLY A 155 -27.99 5.40 -6.25
CA GLY A 155 -29.26 4.82 -6.71
C GLY A 155 -29.20 3.31 -6.98
N THR A 156 -28.26 2.59 -6.35
CA THR A 156 -28.11 1.14 -6.47
C THR A 156 -28.42 0.41 -5.16
N PRO A 157 -28.80 -0.89 -5.21
CA PRO A 157 -29.09 -1.68 -6.42
C PRO A 157 -30.34 -1.15 -7.17
N PRO A 158 -30.37 -1.22 -8.52
CA PRO A 158 -31.53 -0.78 -9.28
C PRO A 158 -32.77 -1.62 -8.94
N ALA A 159 -33.96 -1.05 -9.11
CA ALA A 159 -35.22 -1.67 -8.68
C ALA A 159 -35.42 -3.08 -9.27
N TRP A 160 -35.08 -3.29 -10.55
CA TRP A 160 -35.17 -4.60 -11.20
C TRP A 160 -34.25 -5.63 -10.53
N LEU A 161 -33.05 -5.24 -10.13
CA LEU A 161 -32.09 -6.15 -9.49
C LEU A 161 -32.53 -6.46 -8.06
N ARG A 162 -33.04 -5.44 -7.35
CA ARG A 162 -33.63 -5.62 -6.02
C ARG A 162 -34.78 -6.62 -6.06
N ALA A 163 -35.68 -6.53 -7.05
CA ALA A 163 -36.79 -7.47 -7.20
C ALA A 163 -36.25 -8.91 -7.39
N ARG A 164 -35.28 -9.12 -8.30
CA ARG A 164 -34.64 -10.43 -8.51
C ARG A 164 -34.01 -11.00 -7.23
N LEU A 165 -33.38 -10.15 -6.43
CA LEU A 165 -32.76 -10.56 -5.16
C LEU A 165 -33.80 -10.94 -4.10
N VAL A 166 -34.95 -10.25 -4.07
CA VAL A 166 -36.07 -10.59 -3.19
C VAL A 166 -36.68 -11.93 -3.60
N ASP A 167 -36.92 -12.14 -4.89
CA ASP A 167 -37.45 -13.42 -5.41
C ASP A 167 -36.51 -14.60 -5.08
N ALA A 168 -35.19 -14.36 -5.06
CA ALA A 168 -34.21 -15.38 -4.71
C ALA A 168 -34.34 -15.88 -3.26
N LEU A 169 -34.98 -15.12 -2.36
CA LEU A 169 -35.16 -15.51 -0.96
C LEU A 169 -36.04 -16.76 -0.81
N ASP A 170 -36.95 -17.00 -1.75
CA ASP A 170 -37.82 -18.17 -1.75
C ASP A 170 -37.05 -19.48 -2.05
N SER A 171 -35.83 -19.37 -2.59
CA SER A 171 -34.97 -20.52 -2.94
C SER A 171 -33.98 -20.93 -1.85
N LEU A 172 -33.91 -20.21 -0.72
CA LEU A 172 -32.85 -20.37 0.29
C LEU A 172 -32.81 -21.74 0.98
N ALA A 173 -33.90 -22.50 0.95
CA ALA A 173 -33.95 -23.84 1.54
C ALA A 173 -33.13 -24.87 0.74
N ALA A 174 -32.82 -24.60 -0.53
CA ALA A 174 -32.04 -25.48 -1.39
C ALA A 174 -30.56 -25.07 -1.46
N TYR A 175 -29.67 -26.05 -1.64
CA TYR A 175 -28.28 -25.76 -1.96
C TYR A 175 -28.16 -25.06 -3.33
N PRO A 176 -27.27 -24.07 -3.47
CA PRO A 176 -27.18 -23.28 -4.68
C PRO A 176 -26.59 -24.07 -5.87
N ASP A 177 -27.14 -23.84 -7.06
CA ASP A 177 -26.60 -24.31 -8.34
C ASP A 177 -26.09 -23.13 -9.19
N GLY A 178 -24.78 -23.07 -9.39
CA GLY A 178 -24.12 -21.98 -10.12
C GLY A 178 -24.08 -22.11 -11.65
N ARG A 179 -24.65 -23.17 -12.25
CA ARG A 179 -24.51 -23.42 -13.71
C ARG A 179 -25.05 -22.29 -14.57
N ALA A 180 -26.26 -21.79 -14.29
CA ALA A 180 -26.88 -20.71 -15.06
C ALA A 180 -26.09 -19.40 -14.96
N ALA A 181 -25.73 -18.99 -13.74
CA ALA A 181 -24.89 -17.83 -13.50
C ALA A 181 -23.52 -17.93 -14.19
N ARG A 182 -22.88 -19.10 -14.13
CA ARG A 182 -21.59 -19.36 -14.82
C ARG A 182 -21.73 -19.22 -16.33
N ALA A 183 -22.79 -19.78 -16.91
CA ALA A 183 -23.06 -19.68 -18.34
C ALA A 183 -23.34 -18.23 -18.77
N ALA A 184 -24.09 -17.46 -17.98
CA ALA A 184 -24.36 -16.05 -18.26
C ALA A 184 -23.08 -15.20 -18.23
N VAL A 185 -22.21 -15.40 -17.23
CA VAL A 185 -20.90 -14.73 -17.17
C VAL A 185 -20.02 -15.14 -18.35
N ALA A 186 -20.01 -16.41 -18.73
CA ALA A 186 -19.25 -16.90 -19.88
C ALA A 186 -19.74 -16.23 -21.19
N ALA A 187 -21.06 -16.18 -21.40
CA ALA A 187 -21.68 -15.54 -22.53
C ALA A 187 -21.37 -14.04 -22.62
N ARG A 188 -21.41 -13.32 -21.50
CA ARG A 188 -21.00 -11.89 -21.42
C ARG A 188 -19.62 -11.65 -22.03
N HIS A 189 -18.66 -12.54 -21.75
CA HIS A 189 -17.26 -12.38 -22.17
C HIS A 189 -16.92 -13.10 -23.48
N GLY A 190 -17.88 -13.78 -24.11
CA GLY A 190 -17.63 -14.60 -25.30
C GLY A 190 -16.70 -15.80 -25.02
N LEU A 191 -16.74 -16.31 -23.79
CA LEU A 191 -15.89 -17.41 -23.33
C LEU A 191 -16.71 -18.69 -23.12
N PRO A 192 -16.10 -19.87 -23.20
CA PRO A 192 -16.73 -21.10 -22.77
C PRO A 192 -16.79 -21.18 -21.22
N PRO A 193 -17.80 -21.85 -20.62
CA PRO A 193 -18.02 -21.87 -19.18
C PRO A 193 -16.80 -22.34 -18.35
N GLU A 194 -15.99 -23.27 -18.86
CA GLU A 194 -14.77 -23.76 -18.20
C GLU A 194 -13.72 -22.67 -17.94
N ARG A 195 -13.84 -21.51 -18.60
CA ARG A 195 -13.01 -20.31 -18.38
C ARG A 195 -13.60 -19.32 -17.38
N VAL A 196 -14.62 -19.73 -16.64
CA VAL A 196 -15.27 -18.93 -15.59
C VAL A 196 -15.27 -19.71 -14.27
N LEU A 197 -14.91 -19.02 -13.19
CA LEU A 197 -15.10 -19.47 -11.81
C LEU A 197 -15.83 -18.40 -11.01
N LEU A 198 -16.97 -18.73 -10.42
CA LEU A 198 -17.72 -17.81 -9.56
C LEU A 198 -17.11 -17.79 -8.16
N THR A 199 -17.05 -16.59 -7.54
CA THR A 199 -16.45 -16.40 -6.22
C THR A 199 -17.30 -15.51 -5.31
N ALA A 200 -17.10 -15.64 -4.00
CA ALA A 200 -17.66 -14.78 -2.95
C ALA A 200 -16.99 -13.39 -2.94
N GLY A 201 -16.96 -12.74 -4.10
CA GLY A 201 -16.23 -11.51 -4.37
C GLY A 201 -14.76 -11.74 -4.77
N ALA A 202 -14.09 -10.67 -5.19
CA ALA A 202 -12.68 -10.71 -5.59
C ALA A 202 -11.73 -11.06 -4.42
N ALA A 203 -12.12 -10.78 -3.18
CA ALA A 203 -11.33 -11.13 -1.99
C ALA A 203 -11.11 -12.65 -1.86
N GLU A 204 -12.15 -13.46 -2.09
CA GLU A 204 -11.99 -14.92 -2.13
C GLU A 204 -11.01 -15.33 -3.24
N ALA A 205 -11.12 -14.72 -4.43
CA ALA A 205 -10.22 -15.02 -5.54
C ALA A 205 -8.75 -14.77 -5.19
N PHE A 206 -8.41 -13.67 -4.51
CA PHE A 206 -7.04 -13.41 -4.06
C PHE A 206 -6.53 -14.48 -3.08
N VAL A 207 -7.38 -14.91 -2.15
CA VAL A 207 -7.03 -15.99 -1.20
C VAL A 207 -6.81 -17.31 -1.94
N LEU A 208 -7.68 -17.68 -2.88
CA LEU A 208 -7.53 -18.90 -3.67
C LEU A 208 -6.24 -18.87 -4.50
N LEU A 209 -5.95 -17.76 -5.17
CA LEU A 209 -4.73 -17.57 -5.96
C LEU A 209 -3.48 -17.73 -5.08
N ALA A 210 -3.45 -17.03 -3.94
CA ALA A 210 -2.33 -17.05 -3.01
C ALA A 210 -2.05 -18.45 -2.44
N ARG A 211 -3.11 -19.23 -2.16
CA ARG A 211 -2.97 -20.54 -1.49
C ARG A 211 -2.69 -21.70 -2.44
N THR A 212 -3.06 -21.59 -3.72
CA THR A 212 -3.07 -22.75 -4.62
C THR A 212 -2.06 -22.68 -5.74
N LEU A 213 -1.65 -21.48 -6.16
CA LEU A 213 -0.69 -21.33 -7.24
C LEU A 213 0.72 -21.66 -6.75
N PRO A 214 1.52 -22.40 -7.54
CA PRO A 214 2.91 -22.75 -7.20
C PRO A 214 3.84 -21.56 -7.45
N VAL A 215 3.72 -20.53 -6.60
CA VAL A 215 4.39 -19.24 -6.75
C VAL A 215 5.61 -19.18 -5.84
N ARG A 216 6.75 -18.71 -6.37
CA ARG A 216 8.00 -18.54 -5.61
C ARG A 216 8.46 -17.09 -5.56
N ARG A 217 8.19 -16.31 -6.60
CA ARG A 217 8.55 -14.89 -6.67
C ARG A 217 7.35 -14.03 -7.11
N PRO A 218 6.39 -13.81 -6.19
CA PRO A 218 5.24 -12.96 -6.45
C PRO A 218 5.63 -11.49 -6.44
N VAL A 219 5.16 -10.78 -7.47
CA VAL A 219 5.25 -9.33 -7.60
C VAL A 219 3.87 -8.70 -7.55
N VAL A 220 3.72 -7.65 -6.74
CA VAL A 220 2.51 -6.83 -6.67
C VAL A 220 2.86 -5.40 -7.07
N VAL A 221 2.15 -4.83 -8.04
CA VAL A 221 2.40 -3.48 -8.57
C VAL A 221 1.67 -2.44 -7.71
N HIS A 222 2.39 -1.58 -7.00
CA HIS A 222 1.82 -0.56 -6.12
C HIS A 222 2.00 0.86 -6.68
N PRO A 223 1.23 1.85 -6.18
CA PRO A 223 0.17 1.73 -5.19
C PRO A 223 -1.10 1.08 -5.78
N GLN A 224 -1.60 0.03 -5.12
CA GLN A 224 -2.85 -0.63 -5.48
C GLN A 224 -3.68 -1.00 -4.23
N PHE A 225 -4.81 -1.67 -4.44
CA PHE A 225 -5.62 -2.28 -3.38
C PHE A 225 -4.76 -3.31 -2.63
N THR A 226 -4.80 -3.31 -1.30
CA THR A 226 -3.81 -4.02 -0.47
C THR A 226 -4.10 -5.52 -0.31
N GLU A 227 -5.33 -5.94 -0.59
CA GLU A 227 -5.78 -7.32 -0.41
C GLU A 227 -4.95 -8.39 -1.14
N PRO A 228 -4.51 -8.20 -2.41
CA PRO A 228 -3.71 -9.21 -3.09
C PRO A 228 -2.39 -9.49 -2.36
N GLU A 229 -1.70 -8.42 -1.92
CA GLU A 229 -0.49 -8.57 -1.12
C GLU A 229 -0.80 -9.19 0.24
N ALA A 230 -1.87 -8.76 0.91
CA ALA A 230 -2.27 -9.30 2.20
C ALA A 230 -2.53 -10.81 2.13
N ALA A 231 -3.26 -11.27 1.10
CA ALA A 231 -3.55 -12.67 0.86
C ALA A 231 -2.27 -13.48 0.57
N LEU A 232 -1.37 -12.95 -0.26
CA LEU A 232 -0.08 -13.60 -0.54
C LEU A 232 0.78 -13.75 0.71
N ARG A 233 0.92 -12.69 1.51
CA ARG A 233 1.67 -12.74 2.78
C ARG A 233 1.02 -13.70 3.78
N ALA A 234 -0.31 -13.71 3.88
CA ALA A 234 -1.04 -14.63 4.74
C ALA A 234 -0.87 -16.11 4.33
N ALA A 235 -0.62 -16.38 3.05
CA ALA A 235 -0.27 -17.69 2.53
C ALA A 235 1.24 -18.03 2.67
N GLY A 236 2.05 -17.15 3.28
CA GLY A 236 3.46 -17.39 3.54
C GLY A 236 4.42 -16.94 2.44
N HIS A 237 3.95 -16.20 1.43
CA HIS A 237 4.81 -15.73 0.34
C HIS A 237 5.61 -14.48 0.72
N ALA A 238 6.87 -14.43 0.26
CA ALA A 238 7.68 -13.21 0.26
C ALA A 238 7.31 -12.35 -0.95
N VAL A 239 6.50 -11.31 -0.74
CA VAL A 239 5.99 -10.45 -1.82
C VAL A 239 6.97 -9.35 -2.15
N GLU A 240 7.39 -9.28 -3.42
CA GLU A 240 8.13 -8.17 -3.99
C GLU A 240 7.17 -7.09 -4.50
N ARG A 241 7.52 -5.82 -4.28
CA ARG A 241 6.68 -4.68 -4.68
C ARG A 241 7.36 -3.90 -5.80
N VAL A 242 6.64 -3.69 -6.90
CA VAL A 242 7.03 -2.71 -7.94
C VAL A 242 6.28 -1.42 -7.63
N LEU A 243 6.99 -0.34 -7.32
CA LEU A 243 6.38 0.95 -6.95
C LEU A 243 6.33 1.88 -8.16
N LEU A 244 5.13 2.09 -8.70
CA LEU A 244 4.86 3.11 -9.70
C LEU A 244 4.91 4.49 -9.05
N ARG A 245 5.50 5.45 -9.77
CA ARG A 245 5.74 6.79 -9.25
C ARG A 245 4.73 7.79 -9.75
N GLU A 246 4.46 8.77 -8.91
CA GLU A 246 3.54 9.86 -9.26
C GLU A 246 4.11 10.76 -10.35
N GLU A 247 5.43 10.94 -10.39
CA GLU A 247 6.14 11.70 -11.45
C GLU A 247 5.86 11.15 -12.85
N ASP A 248 5.66 9.83 -12.97
CA ASP A 248 5.31 9.15 -14.21
C ASP A 248 3.79 9.06 -14.45
N GLY A 249 2.99 9.70 -13.58
CA GLY A 249 1.53 9.62 -13.58
C GLY A 249 1.03 8.24 -13.15
N PHE A 250 1.79 7.52 -12.33
CA PHE A 250 1.53 6.15 -11.91
C PHE A 250 1.31 5.18 -13.08
N ARG A 251 1.92 5.44 -14.23
CA ARG A 251 1.82 4.54 -15.39
C ARG A 251 2.73 3.32 -15.20
N LEU A 252 2.21 2.15 -15.58
CA LEU A 252 2.97 0.91 -15.59
C LEU A 252 4.01 0.95 -16.71
N ASP A 253 5.27 0.78 -16.33
CA ASP A 253 6.33 0.35 -17.24
C ASP A 253 6.61 -1.15 -17.00
N PRO A 254 6.35 -2.03 -18.00
CA PRO A 254 6.62 -3.45 -17.88
C PRO A 254 8.08 -3.79 -17.56
N ALA A 255 9.04 -2.93 -17.92
CA ALA A 255 10.46 -3.14 -17.66
C ALA A 255 10.81 -3.08 -16.16
N LEU A 256 9.95 -2.46 -15.34
CA LEU A 256 10.11 -2.44 -13.89
C LEU A 256 9.77 -3.79 -13.24
N VAL A 257 9.04 -4.67 -13.93
CA VAL A 257 8.67 -5.97 -13.40
C VAL A 257 9.80 -6.96 -13.67
N PRO A 258 10.38 -7.58 -12.62
CA PRO A 258 11.48 -8.53 -12.79
C PRO A 258 11.14 -9.65 -13.77
N ALA A 259 12.07 -9.98 -14.66
CA ALA A 259 11.85 -10.97 -15.71
C ALA A 259 11.51 -12.36 -15.16
N ASP A 260 12.07 -12.74 -14.03
CA ASP A 260 11.90 -14.04 -13.38
C ASP A 260 10.72 -14.11 -12.40
N ALA A 261 9.95 -13.02 -12.19
CA ALA A 261 8.70 -13.09 -11.43
C ALA A 261 7.74 -14.12 -12.04
N ASP A 262 7.18 -15.01 -11.22
CA ASP A 262 6.29 -16.11 -11.64
C ASP A 262 4.81 -15.84 -11.32
N LEU A 263 4.54 -14.81 -10.51
CA LEU A 263 3.23 -14.19 -10.36
C LEU A 263 3.38 -12.67 -10.45
N VAL A 264 2.51 -12.01 -11.21
CA VAL A 264 2.40 -10.55 -11.22
C VAL A 264 0.94 -10.17 -10.99
N VAL A 265 0.67 -9.31 -10.01
CA VAL A 265 -0.67 -8.83 -9.68
C VAL A 265 -0.76 -7.32 -9.84
N LEU A 266 -1.76 -6.84 -10.58
CA LEU A 266 -2.08 -5.42 -10.73
C LEU A 266 -3.59 -5.21 -10.89
N GLY A 267 -4.08 -4.04 -10.47
CA GLY A 267 -5.44 -3.59 -10.79
C GLY A 267 -5.49 -2.86 -12.13
N ASN A 268 -6.64 -2.89 -12.82
CA ASN A 268 -6.88 -2.07 -14.00
C ASN A 268 -8.39 -1.75 -14.19
N PRO A 269 -8.86 -0.51 -13.97
CA PRO A 269 -8.10 0.63 -13.45
C PRO A 269 -7.53 0.39 -12.04
N THR A 270 -6.36 0.97 -11.78
CA THR A 270 -5.66 0.81 -10.50
C THR A 270 -6.31 1.63 -9.38
N ASN A 271 -6.74 1.00 -8.28
CA ASN A 271 -7.18 1.71 -7.06
C ASN A 271 -5.98 1.86 -6.10
N PRO A 272 -5.52 3.06 -5.71
CA PRO A 272 -6.28 4.32 -5.67
C PRO A 272 -5.97 5.33 -6.77
N THR A 273 -5.07 5.04 -7.71
CA THR A 273 -4.61 6.05 -8.68
C THR A 273 -5.63 6.38 -9.78
N SER A 274 -6.61 5.51 -9.98
CA SER A 274 -7.62 5.55 -11.06
C SER A 274 -7.02 5.37 -12.46
N VAL A 275 -5.74 5.02 -12.57
CA VAL A 275 -5.05 4.87 -13.86
C VAL A 275 -5.57 3.64 -14.58
N LEU A 276 -5.98 3.83 -15.84
CA LEU A 276 -6.26 2.76 -16.79
C LEU A 276 -5.03 2.53 -17.67
N HIS A 277 -4.35 1.41 -17.46
CA HIS A 277 -3.24 0.98 -18.28
C HIS A 277 -3.74 0.37 -19.60
N PRO A 278 -3.06 0.62 -20.73
CA PRO A 278 -3.41 -0.03 -21.99
C PRO A 278 -3.28 -1.56 -21.90
N ALA A 279 -4.23 -2.30 -22.48
CA ALA A 279 -4.22 -3.77 -22.45
C ALA A 279 -2.93 -4.35 -23.03
N ALA A 280 -2.37 -3.74 -24.08
CA ALA A 280 -1.11 -4.19 -24.68
C ALA A 280 0.09 -4.07 -23.73
N VAL A 281 0.13 -3.02 -22.89
CA VAL A 281 1.18 -2.81 -21.89
C VAL A 281 1.09 -3.87 -20.80
N ILE A 282 -0.13 -4.18 -20.34
CA ILE A 282 -0.34 -5.24 -19.34
C ILE A 282 -0.01 -6.61 -19.95
N ALA A 283 -0.49 -6.90 -21.16
CA ALA A 283 -0.24 -8.16 -21.84
C ALA A 283 1.25 -8.42 -22.12
N ALA A 284 2.07 -7.37 -22.27
CA ALA A 284 3.53 -7.49 -22.40
C ALA A 284 4.21 -8.08 -21.15
N LEU A 285 3.54 -8.09 -19.98
CA LEU A 285 4.03 -8.79 -18.80
C LEU A 285 3.88 -10.30 -18.90
N ALA A 286 3.06 -10.82 -19.82
CA ALA A 286 2.82 -12.24 -19.94
C ALA A 286 4.02 -12.98 -20.51
N ARG A 287 4.31 -14.16 -19.96
CA ARG A 287 5.35 -15.07 -20.46
C ARG A 287 5.04 -16.50 -20.03
N PRO A 288 5.63 -17.51 -20.69
CA PRO A 288 5.53 -18.89 -20.24
C PRO A 288 5.95 -19.05 -18.76
N GLY A 289 5.13 -19.77 -17.99
CA GLY A 289 5.39 -20.03 -16.57
C GLY A 289 5.06 -18.89 -15.60
N ARG A 290 4.60 -17.73 -16.08
CA ARG A 290 4.09 -16.65 -15.23
C ARG A 290 2.57 -16.66 -15.19
N THR A 291 1.99 -16.49 -14.01
CA THR A 291 0.58 -16.09 -13.87
C THR A 291 0.48 -14.57 -13.81
N LEU A 292 -0.33 -13.98 -14.68
CA LEU A 292 -0.60 -12.55 -14.72
C LEU A 292 -2.02 -12.31 -14.23
N VAL A 293 -2.15 -11.78 -13.01
CA VAL A 293 -3.45 -11.50 -12.38
C VAL A 293 -3.79 -10.03 -12.56
N VAL A 294 -4.92 -9.77 -13.21
CA VAL A 294 -5.44 -8.41 -13.45
C VAL A 294 -6.76 -8.24 -12.72
N ASP A 295 -6.77 -7.38 -11.70
CA ASP A 295 -7.98 -7.01 -10.98
C ASP A 295 -8.74 -5.90 -11.72
N GLU A 296 -9.80 -6.29 -12.41
CA GLU A 296 -10.67 -5.42 -13.17
C GLU A 296 -11.94 -5.03 -12.39
N ALA A 297 -11.87 -4.93 -11.06
CA ALA A 297 -13.01 -4.58 -10.21
C ALA A 297 -13.72 -3.25 -10.56
N PHE A 298 -13.03 -2.34 -11.27
CA PHE A 298 -13.56 -1.02 -11.67
C PHE A 298 -13.74 -0.85 -13.17
N ILE A 299 -13.44 -1.86 -14.00
CA ILE A 299 -13.44 -1.68 -15.46
C ILE A 299 -14.83 -1.40 -16.03
N ASP A 300 -15.90 -1.86 -15.35
CA ASP A 300 -17.30 -1.55 -15.66
C ASP A 300 -17.61 -0.04 -15.64
N THR A 301 -16.76 0.75 -14.99
CA THR A 301 -16.89 2.22 -14.90
C THR A 301 -16.24 2.95 -16.08
N VAL A 302 -15.55 2.20 -16.95
CA VAL A 302 -14.87 2.71 -18.13
C VAL A 302 -15.73 2.44 -19.36
N PRO A 303 -16.09 3.46 -20.16
CA PRO A 303 -16.88 3.26 -21.38
C PRO A 303 -16.26 2.21 -22.32
N GLY A 304 -17.10 1.28 -22.78
CA GLY A 304 -16.74 0.15 -23.62
C GLY A 304 -15.82 -0.87 -22.95
N GLU A 305 -15.64 -0.80 -21.63
CA GLU A 305 -14.63 -1.56 -20.87
C GLU A 305 -13.25 -1.51 -21.55
N ARG A 306 -12.90 -0.36 -22.14
CA ARG A 306 -11.70 -0.24 -22.98
C ARG A 306 -10.47 -0.65 -22.19
N ALA A 307 -9.55 -1.36 -22.84
CA ALA A 307 -8.36 -1.96 -22.22
C ALA A 307 -8.62 -3.10 -21.22
N SER A 308 -9.84 -3.64 -21.12
CA SER A 308 -10.07 -4.93 -20.48
C SER A 308 -9.33 -6.06 -21.20
N LEU A 309 -8.90 -7.06 -20.42
CA LEU A 309 -8.31 -8.32 -20.86
C LEU A 309 -9.28 -9.50 -20.67
N ALA A 310 -10.50 -9.27 -20.17
CA ALA A 310 -11.44 -10.30 -19.74
C ALA A 310 -11.77 -11.35 -20.82
N SER A 311 -11.87 -10.95 -22.09
CA SER A 311 -12.18 -11.84 -23.22
C SER A 311 -10.92 -12.41 -23.92
N ARG A 312 -9.71 -11.99 -23.51
CA ARG A 312 -8.46 -12.40 -24.17
C ARG A 312 -8.09 -13.82 -23.75
N THR A 313 -7.79 -14.67 -24.75
CA THR A 313 -7.35 -16.06 -24.55
C THR A 313 -5.96 -16.35 -25.09
N ASP A 314 -5.39 -15.39 -25.81
CA ASP A 314 -4.06 -15.41 -26.43
C ASP A 314 -2.94 -14.95 -25.49
N VAL A 315 -3.26 -14.39 -24.31
CA VAL A 315 -2.29 -13.92 -23.32
C VAL A 315 -1.93 -15.07 -22.36
N PRO A 316 -0.68 -15.59 -22.37
CA PRO A 316 -0.29 -16.72 -21.54
C PRO A 316 -0.41 -16.44 -20.05
N GLY A 317 -0.99 -17.37 -19.29
CA GLY A 317 -1.09 -17.27 -17.83
C GLY A 317 -2.00 -16.14 -17.31
N LEU A 318 -2.78 -15.51 -18.18
CA LEU A 318 -3.72 -14.46 -17.81
C LEU A 318 -4.83 -15.01 -16.89
N VAL A 319 -5.06 -14.28 -15.82
CA VAL A 319 -6.19 -14.44 -14.89
C VAL A 319 -6.79 -13.06 -14.67
N VAL A 320 -8.08 -12.90 -14.97
CA VAL A 320 -8.79 -11.62 -14.77
C VAL A 320 -9.80 -11.78 -13.64
N LEU A 321 -9.79 -10.86 -12.69
CA LEU A 321 -10.76 -10.81 -11.59
C LEU A 321 -11.79 -9.74 -11.90
N ARG A 322 -13.07 -10.08 -11.71
CA ARG A 322 -14.19 -9.15 -11.87
C ARG A 322 -15.02 -9.12 -10.59
N SER A 323 -15.56 -7.95 -10.31
CA SER A 323 -16.41 -7.70 -9.15
C SER A 323 -17.69 -7.03 -9.60
N LEU A 324 -18.84 -7.52 -9.13
CA LEU A 324 -20.14 -6.88 -9.37
C LEU A 324 -20.51 -5.88 -8.26
N THR A 325 -19.62 -5.68 -7.29
CA THR A 325 -19.95 -4.99 -6.04
C THR A 325 -20.09 -3.48 -6.17
N LYS A 326 -19.33 -2.86 -7.07
CA LYS A 326 -19.19 -1.39 -7.18
C LYS A 326 -20.28 -0.78 -8.07
N THR A 327 -20.35 -1.24 -9.31
CA THR A 327 -21.32 -0.78 -10.32
C THR A 327 -22.77 -1.01 -9.90
N TRP A 328 -23.04 -2.13 -9.23
CA TRP A 328 -24.41 -2.57 -8.92
C TRP A 328 -24.80 -2.39 -7.45
N GLY A 329 -23.93 -1.81 -6.61
CA GLY A 329 -24.21 -1.63 -5.18
C GLY A 329 -24.33 -2.93 -4.39
N LEU A 330 -23.65 -3.99 -4.83
CA LEU A 330 -23.73 -5.33 -4.24
C LEU A 330 -22.58 -5.62 -3.26
N ALA A 331 -22.00 -4.58 -2.67
CA ALA A 331 -20.87 -4.73 -1.75
C ALA A 331 -21.20 -5.60 -0.53
N GLY A 332 -22.43 -5.59 -0.03
CA GLY A 332 -22.85 -6.50 1.05
C GLY A 332 -23.07 -7.95 0.63
N LEU A 333 -23.36 -8.19 -0.66
CA LEU A 333 -23.69 -9.53 -1.17
C LEU A 333 -22.45 -10.39 -1.47
N ARG A 334 -21.29 -9.76 -1.66
CA ARG A 334 -19.99 -10.41 -1.93
C ARG A 334 -20.04 -11.33 -3.15
N VAL A 335 -20.15 -10.73 -4.34
CA VAL A 335 -20.20 -11.49 -5.61
C VAL A 335 -19.13 -11.03 -6.59
N GLY A 336 -18.42 -12.00 -7.16
CA GLY A 336 -17.37 -11.79 -8.16
C GLY A 336 -17.14 -13.05 -8.97
N TYR A 337 -16.18 -12.98 -9.89
CA TYR A 337 -15.76 -14.14 -10.68
C TYR A 337 -14.34 -13.95 -11.21
N VAL A 338 -13.73 -15.09 -11.55
CA VAL A 338 -12.39 -15.20 -12.12
C VAL A 338 -12.52 -15.75 -13.54
N LEU A 339 -11.81 -15.13 -14.48
CA LEU A 339 -11.66 -15.59 -15.85
C LEU A 339 -10.22 -16.05 -16.06
N GLY A 340 -10.02 -17.16 -16.77
CA GLY A 340 -8.67 -17.69 -16.99
C GLY A 340 -8.63 -19.02 -17.72
N ALA A 341 -7.43 -19.61 -17.79
CA ALA A 341 -7.26 -20.93 -18.38
C ALA A 341 -7.98 -22.02 -17.56
N PRO A 342 -8.65 -23.01 -18.19
CA PRO A 342 -9.41 -24.03 -17.46
C PRO A 342 -8.60 -24.79 -16.39
N ALA A 343 -7.33 -25.09 -16.67
CA ALA A 343 -6.44 -25.76 -15.71
C ALA A 343 -6.15 -24.91 -14.46
N THR A 344 -5.98 -23.59 -14.63
CA THR A 344 -5.82 -22.66 -13.51
C THR A 344 -7.11 -22.60 -12.70
N LEU A 345 -8.26 -22.45 -13.35
CA LEU A 345 -9.54 -22.35 -12.65
C LEU A 345 -9.95 -23.65 -11.94
N ALA A 346 -9.65 -24.82 -12.52
CA ALA A 346 -9.87 -26.11 -11.86
C ALA A 346 -9.06 -26.23 -10.55
N ARG A 347 -7.82 -25.72 -10.54
CA ARG A 347 -6.99 -25.66 -9.33
C ARG A 347 -7.56 -24.73 -8.26
N LEU A 348 -8.08 -23.57 -8.66
CA LEU A 348 -8.76 -22.65 -7.73
C LEU A 348 -10.05 -23.27 -7.18
N ALA A 349 -10.86 -23.87 -8.05
CA ALA A 349 -12.13 -24.51 -7.69
C ALA A 349 -11.94 -25.67 -6.72
N ALA A 350 -10.88 -26.46 -6.87
CA ALA A 350 -10.55 -27.56 -5.97
C ALA A 350 -10.24 -27.09 -4.53
N ALA A 351 -9.88 -25.81 -4.34
CA ALA A 351 -9.63 -25.22 -3.04
C ALA A 351 -10.80 -24.37 -2.51
N GLN A 352 -11.89 -24.23 -3.28
CA GLN A 352 -13.10 -23.58 -2.79
C GLN A 352 -13.83 -24.48 -1.80
N PRO A 353 -14.48 -23.91 -0.77
CA PRO A 353 -15.46 -24.66 -0.01
C PRO A 353 -16.60 -25.12 -0.92
N LEU A 354 -17.35 -26.14 -0.48
CA LEU A 354 -18.60 -26.52 -1.15
C LEU A 354 -19.57 -25.33 -1.09
N TRP A 355 -20.23 -25.07 -2.21
CA TRP A 355 -21.20 -23.96 -2.37
C TRP A 355 -20.62 -22.59 -1.98
N PRO A 356 -19.52 -22.14 -2.61
CA PRO A 356 -18.82 -20.93 -2.19
C PRO A 356 -19.62 -19.65 -2.42
N VAL A 357 -20.63 -19.69 -3.30
CA VAL A 357 -21.46 -18.54 -3.68
C VAL A 357 -22.91 -18.82 -3.34
N SER A 358 -23.54 -17.90 -2.61
CA SER A 358 -24.93 -18.02 -2.16
C SER A 358 -25.93 -17.87 -3.31
N ALA A 359 -27.15 -18.41 -3.15
CA ALA A 359 -28.18 -18.33 -4.18
C ALA A 359 -28.49 -16.87 -4.63
N PRO A 360 -28.64 -15.87 -3.75
CA PRO A 360 -28.85 -14.49 -4.19
C PRO A 360 -27.64 -13.91 -4.95
N ALA A 361 -26.41 -14.30 -4.58
CA ALA A 361 -25.21 -13.89 -5.31
C ALA A 361 -25.13 -14.51 -6.72
N LEU A 362 -25.58 -15.75 -6.89
CA LEU A 362 -25.70 -16.38 -8.20
C LEU A 362 -26.73 -15.68 -9.09
N VAL A 363 -27.91 -15.38 -8.54
CA VAL A 363 -28.96 -14.61 -9.25
C VAL A 363 -28.43 -13.24 -9.67
N ALA A 364 -27.69 -12.55 -8.80
CA ALA A 364 -27.04 -11.29 -9.16
C ALA A 364 -26.02 -11.45 -10.29
N ALA A 365 -25.17 -12.48 -10.23
CA ALA A 365 -24.16 -12.74 -11.26
C ALA A 365 -24.79 -13.00 -12.63
N GLU A 366 -25.88 -13.77 -12.66
CA GLU A 366 -26.66 -14.01 -13.88
C GLU A 366 -27.29 -12.72 -14.39
N ALA A 367 -28.05 -12.02 -13.54
CA ALA A 367 -28.83 -10.86 -13.96
C ALA A 367 -27.94 -9.68 -14.39
N CYS A 368 -26.83 -9.42 -13.69
CA CYS A 368 -25.88 -8.38 -14.06
C CYS A 368 -25.03 -8.72 -15.30
N SER A 369 -25.07 -9.97 -15.78
CA SER A 369 -24.42 -10.38 -17.03
C SER A 369 -25.35 -10.35 -18.24
N ALA A 370 -26.65 -10.07 -18.03
CA ALA A 370 -27.63 -10.01 -19.11
C ALA A 370 -27.43 -8.76 -19.99
N PRO A 371 -27.71 -8.81 -21.30
CA PRO A 371 -27.49 -7.69 -22.23
C PRO A 371 -28.11 -6.35 -21.79
N ALA A 372 -29.31 -6.37 -21.21
CA ALA A 372 -29.96 -5.15 -20.71
C ALA A 372 -29.19 -4.51 -19.54
N ALA A 373 -28.67 -5.33 -18.61
CA ALA A 373 -27.85 -4.85 -17.51
C ALA A 373 -26.51 -4.30 -18.02
N LEU A 374 -25.90 -4.94 -19.03
CA LEU A 374 -24.66 -4.45 -19.65
C LEU A 374 -24.89 -3.09 -20.35
N ALA A 375 -26.01 -2.93 -21.05
CA ALA A 375 -26.37 -1.66 -21.66
C ALA A 375 -26.58 -0.54 -20.62
N GLU A 376 -27.21 -0.86 -19.48
CA GLU A 376 -27.36 0.08 -18.35
C GLU A 376 -26.00 0.46 -17.74
N ALA A 377 -25.12 -0.52 -17.50
CA ALA A 377 -23.78 -0.28 -16.98
C ALA A 377 -22.96 0.61 -17.93
N GLU A 378 -23.03 0.35 -19.23
CA GLU A 378 -22.35 1.14 -20.25
C GLU A 378 -22.89 2.59 -20.33
N ALA A 379 -24.21 2.78 -20.24
CA ALA A 379 -24.79 4.12 -20.16
C ALA A 379 -24.32 4.88 -18.91
N ALA A 380 -24.26 4.19 -17.76
CA ALA A 380 -23.74 4.75 -16.52
C ALA A 380 -22.24 5.10 -16.60
N ALA A 381 -21.43 4.25 -17.24
CA ALA A 381 -20.00 4.51 -17.45
C ALA A 381 -19.77 5.77 -18.30
N ARG A 382 -20.59 5.98 -19.34
CA ARG A 382 -20.53 7.21 -20.16
C ARG A 382 -20.93 8.45 -19.37
N ALA A 383 -21.99 8.39 -18.57
CA ALA A 383 -22.40 9.51 -17.72
C ALA A 383 -21.32 9.87 -16.69
N LEU A 384 -20.72 8.85 -16.07
CA LEU A 384 -19.67 9.00 -15.07
C LEU A 384 -18.44 9.77 -15.57
N VAL A 385 -18.13 9.71 -16.88
CA VAL A 385 -17.04 10.52 -17.46
C VAL A 385 -17.31 12.00 -17.24
N ALA A 386 -18.51 12.48 -17.54
CA ALA A 386 -18.87 13.89 -17.36
C ALA A 386 -18.85 14.28 -15.88
N ASP A 387 -19.40 13.44 -15.00
CA ASP A 387 -19.42 13.70 -13.55
C ASP A 387 -18.00 13.78 -12.97
N ARG A 388 -17.12 12.86 -13.38
CA ARG A 388 -15.71 12.83 -12.96
C ARG A 388 -14.97 14.07 -13.46
N ASP A 389 -15.17 14.46 -14.71
CA ASP A 389 -14.48 15.60 -15.30
C ASP A 389 -14.96 16.92 -14.64
N PHE A 390 -16.26 17.03 -14.34
CA PHE A 390 -16.82 18.13 -13.55
C PHE A 390 -16.21 18.20 -12.14
N LEU A 391 -16.17 17.06 -11.43
CA LEU A 391 -15.58 16.99 -10.09
C LEU A 391 -14.08 17.33 -10.12
N ALA A 392 -13.34 16.80 -11.10
CA ALA A 392 -11.91 17.07 -11.26
C ALA A 392 -11.65 18.57 -11.50
N ALA A 393 -12.45 19.22 -12.35
CA ALA A 393 -12.36 20.66 -12.59
C ALA A 393 -12.67 21.48 -11.34
N GLY A 394 -13.72 21.12 -10.60
CA GLY A 394 -14.06 21.78 -9.33
C GLY A 394 -12.97 21.64 -8.27
N LEU A 395 -12.39 20.44 -8.13
CA LEU A 395 -11.29 20.18 -7.20
C LEU A 395 -10.00 20.91 -7.60
N ALA A 396 -9.70 21.01 -8.90
CA ALA A 396 -8.53 21.74 -9.39
C ALA A 396 -8.60 23.25 -9.12
N GLY A 397 -9.80 23.81 -8.91
CA GLY A 397 -9.99 25.20 -8.50
C GLY A 397 -9.68 25.47 -7.01
N LEU A 398 -9.48 24.44 -6.19
CA LEU A 398 -9.20 24.60 -4.76
C LEU A 398 -7.71 24.88 -4.51
N PRO A 399 -7.35 25.91 -3.73
CA PRO A 399 -5.96 26.22 -3.42
C PRO A 399 -5.22 25.03 -2.77
N GLY A 400 -4.08 24.66 -3.35
CA GLY A 400 -3.25 23.54 -2.87
C GLY A 400 -3.76 22.15 -3.23
N ALA A 401 -4.95 22.03 -3.85
CA ALA A 401 -5.47 20.76 -4.33
C ALA A 401 -4.86 20.40 -5.69
N ARG A 402 -4.46 19.14 -5.83
CA ARG A 402 -4.06 18.59 -7.12
C ARG A 402 -4.69 17.24 -7.34
N VAL A 403 -5.54 17.15 -8.37
CA VAL A 403 -6.05 15.88 -8.88
C VAL A 403 -4.91 15.17 -9.59
N VAL A 404 -4.60 13.95 -9.16
CA VAL A 404 -3.60 13.10 -9.81
C VAL A 404 -4.25 12.33 -10.95
N GLY A 405 -3.61 12.28 -12.11
CA GLY A 405 -4.18 11.68 -13.31
C GLY A 405 -3.14 11.02 -14.23
N PRO A 406 -3.60 10.35 -15.31
CA PRO A 406 -4.98 10.29 -15.79
C PRO A 406 -5.88 9.36 -14.97
N ALA A 407 -7.11 9.82 -14.65
CA ALA A 407 -8.12 9.04 -13.94
C ALA A 407 -9.18 8.48 -14.90
N ALA A 408 -9.56 7.23 -14.72
CA ALA A 408 -10.50 6.52 -15.60
C ALA A 408 -11.65 5.83 -14.84
N ALA A 409 -11.45 5.50 -13.57
CA ALA A 409 -12.47 4.84 -12.75
C ALA A 409 -13.46 5.84 -12.13
N SER A 410 -14.37 5.33 -11.29
CA SER A 410 -15.36 6.10 -10.52
C SER A 410 -14.81 6.86 -9.31
N PHE A 411 -13.51 7.15 -9.29
CA PHE A 411 -12.84 7.85 -8.20
C PHE A 411 -11.64 8.65 -8.71
N LEU A 412 -11.23 9.63 -7.93
CA LEU A 412 -10.09 10.51 -8.17
C LEU A 412 -9.09 10.39 -7.03
N LEU A 413 -7.80 10.37 -7.38
CA LEU A 413 -6.73 10.52 -6.39
C LEU A 413 -6.44 12.02 -6.22
N LEU A 414 -6.52 12.50 -4.99
CA LEU A 414 -6.35 13.92 -4.67
C LEU A 414 -5.15 14.12 -3.74
N ARG A 415 -4.25 15.03 -4.13
CA ARG A 415 -3.18 15.56 -3.29
C ARG A 415 -3.64 16.87 -2.67
N LEU A 416 -3.51 16.97 -1.35
CA LEU A 416 -3.87 18.15 -0.57
C LEU A 416 -2.89 18.33 0.60
N PRO A 417 -2.56 19.58 0.98
CA PRO A 417 -1.93 19.88 2.26
C PRO A 417 -2.82 19.38 3.41
N GLU A 418 -2.19 18.86 4.47
CA GLU A 418 -2.90 18.37 5.67
C GLU A 418 -4.05 17.38 5.34
N ALA A 419 -3.91 16.54 4.31
CA ALA A 419 -4.97 15.66 3.81
C ALA A 419 -5.67 14.82 4.92
N ALA A 420 -4.93 14.37 5.94
CA ALA A 420 -5.49 13.68 7.09
C ALA A 420 -6.47 14.55 7.90
N ARG A 421 -6.13 15.83 8.11
CA ARG A 421 -6.99 16.81 8.80
C ARG A 421 -8.17 17.21 7.94
N VAL A 422 -7.98 17.33 6.62
CA VAL A 422 -9.09 17.57 5.67
C VAL A 422 -10.08 16.41 5.74
N ARG A 423 -9.61 15.15 5.73
CA ARG A 423 -10.46 13.97 5.92
C ARG A 423 -11.24 14.02 7.22
N GLU A 424 -10.60 14.35 8.34
CA GLU A 424 -11.25 14.48 9.66
C GLU A 424 -12.38 15.52 9.62
N ARG A 425 -12.13 16.67 8.99
CA ARG A 425 -13.14 17.74 8.84
C ARG A 425 -14.28 17.34 7.92
N LEU A 426 -14.00 16.68 6.80
CA LEU A 426 -15.02 16.15 5.90
C LEU A 426 -15.96 15.19 6.63
N ARG A 427 -15.41 14.30 7.48
CA ARG A 427 -16.22 13.44 8.35
C ARG A 427 -17.10 14.25 9.30
N GLY A 428 -16.54 15.28 9.93
CA GLY A 428 -17.27 16.17 10.83
C GLY A 428 -18.46 16.90 10.20
N ILE A 429 -18.48 17.07 8.88
CA ILE A 429 -19.59 17.68 8.12
C ILE A 429 -20.43 16.66 7.33
N GLY A 430 -20.25 15.37 7.59
CA GLY A 430 -21.07 14.31 6.99
C GLY A 430 -20.58 13.75 5.66
N VAL A 431 -19.34 13.99 5.25
CA VAL A 431 -18.76 13.47 4.00
C VAL A 431 -17.64 12.47 4.30
N GLY A 432 -17.82 11.21 3.89
CA GLY A 432 -16.79 10.18 4.01
C GLY A 432 -15.82 10.20 2.82
N GLY A 433 -14.52 10.16 3.05
CA GLY A 433 -13.51 9.98 2.00
C GLY A 433 -12.31 9.19 2.51
N ALA A 434 -11.70 8.36 1.66
CA ALA A 434 -10.51 7.59 2.02
C ALA A 434 -9.26 8.49 1.91
N ALA A 435 -8.46 8.60 2.98
CA ALA A 435 -7.13 9.22 2.90
C ALA A 435 -6.04 8.24 3.34
N ARG A 436 -4.93 8.23 2.61
CA ARG A 436 -3.70 7.53 3.00
C ARG A 436 -2.64 8.60 3.24
N GLY A 437 -2.09 8.64 4.45
CA GLY A 437 -0.92 9.48 4.74
C GLY A 437 0.25 9.00 3.89
N HIS A 438 0.93 9.94 3.24
CA HIS A 438 2.20 9.69 2.57
C HIS A 438 3.33 10.20 3.44
#